data_AF-A0AAE3VXV3-F1
#
_entry.id   AF-A0AAE3VXV3-F1
#
_cell.length_a   1.000
_cell.length_b   1.000
_cell.length_c   1.000
_cell.angle_alpha   90.00
_cell.angle_beta   90.00
_cell.angle_gamma   90.00
#
_symmetry.space_group_name_H-M   'P 1'
#
loop_
_entity.id
_entity.type
_entity.pdbx_description
1 polymer ?
#
loop_
_entity_poly.entity_id
_entity_poly.type
_entity_poly.pdbx_seq_one_letter_code
_entity_poly.pdbx_strand_id
1 'polypeptide(L)'
;MSSFPAQSRRARDDTLAPVRRLRALRECALHFAPYGFHATWHHLIVSARIPEHLDDDPRSLTRAIDELQAARELVLPLRAAYAETRRREKAAGHRSPRRPVPPWDTPPMIGFAHCPDPWRHPAEPLPMVVRRIITHHAAGYDPAVRCLACGTERPSPHGACRTCGVGPFTPRRDPFADDPGRERWKRIWRRAFPRC
;
A
#
# COMPACT_ATOMS: atom_id res chain seq x y z
N MET A 1 -16.49 9.68 4.01
CA MET A 1 -15.01 9.70 3.92
C MET A 1 -14.60 10.60 2.77
N SER A 2 -13.53 11.37 2.92
CA SER A 2 -12.97 12.20 1.82
C SER A 2 -12.16 11.35 0.83
N SER A 3 -12.07 11.79 -0.42
CA SER A 3 -11.30 11.11 -1.47
C SER A 3 -9.78 11.23 -1.28
N PHE A 4 -9.03 10.30 -1.87
CA PHE A 4 -7.55 10.33 -1.89
C PHE A 4 -7.00 11.68 -2.39
N PRO A 5 -7.44 12.26 -3.54
CA PRO A 5 -6.90 13.54 -4.00
C PRO A 5 -7.09 14.69 -3.02
N ALA A 6 -8.24 14.74 -2.33
CA ALA A 6 -8.51 15.79 -1.36
C ALA A 6 -7.57 15.70 -0.14
N GLN A 7 -7.36 14.49 0.37
CA GLN A 7 -6.44 14.26 1.50
C GLN A 7 -4.97 14.41 1.09
N SER A 8 -4.65 14.02 -0.14
CA SER A 8 -3.31 14.17 -0.69
C SER A 8 -2.89 15.64 -0.79
N ARG A 9 -3.81 16.54 -1.19
CA ARG A 9 -3.58 18.00 -1.14
C ARG A 9 -3.34 18.48 0.30
N ARG A 10 -4.17 18.06 1.25
CA ARG A 10 -4.03 18.43 2.68
C ARG A 10 -2.75 17.91 3.32
N ALA A 11 -2.21 16.78 2.88
CA ALA A 11 -0.94 16.25 3.39
C ALA A 11 0.25 17.12 2.93
N ARG A 12 0.16 17.72 1.73
CA ARG A 12 1.18 18.62 1.16
C ARG A 12 1.10 20.05 1.64
N ASP A 13 -0.09 20.50 2.03
CA ASP A 13 -0.37 21.87 2.47
C ASP A 13 0.46 22.22 3.72
N ASP A 14 1.49 23.03 3.52
CA ASP A 14 2.46 23.44 4.55
C ASP A 14 1.91 24.49 5.51
N THR A 15 0.79 25.12 5.16
CA THR A 15 0.06 26.05 6.04
C THR A 15 -0.68 25.33 7.17
N LEU A 16 -0.88 24.01 7.03
CA LEU A 16 -1.54 23.19 8.05
C LEU A 16 -0.54 22.67 9.08
N ALA A 17 -0.96 22.67 10.35
CA ALA A 17 -0.22 22.03 11.43
C ALA A 17 0.19 20.58 11.06
N PRO A 18 1.41 20.12 11.39
CA PRO A 18 1.91 18.80 10.97
C PRO A 18 1.00 17.63 11.33
N VAL A 19 0.31 17.70 12.48
CA VAL A 19 -0.66 16.67 12.91
C VAL A 19 -1.85 16.56 11.95
N ARG A 20 -2.33 17.67 11.39
CA ARG A 20 -3.44 17.66 10.41
C ARG A 20 -2.98 17.05 9.09
N ARG A 21 -1.74 17.33 8.69
CA ARG A 21 -1.10 16.75 7.50
C ARG A 21 -0.87 15.24 7.66
N LEU A 22 -0.40 14.80 8.83
CA LEU A 22 -0.24 13.38 9.16
C LEU A 22 -1.59 12.64 9.14
N ARG A 23 -2.66 13.24 9.67
CA ARG A 23 -4.02 12.66 9.58
C ARG A 23 -4.46 12.51 8.13
N ALA A 24 -4.19 13.50 7.29
CA ALA A 24 -4.51 13.42 5.87
C ALA A 24 -3.71 12.30 5.15
N LEU A 25 -2.42 12.16 5.46
CA LEU A 25 -1.59 11.06 4.97
C LEU A 25 -2.15 9.68 5.38
N ARG A 26 -2.60 9.52 6.63
CA ARG A 26 -3.25 8.29 7.11
C ARG A 26 -4.51 7.96 6.31
N GLU A 27 -5.35 8.96 6.04
CA GLU A 27 -6.54 8.77 5.20
C GLU A 27 -6.15 8.32 3.78
N CYS A 28 -5.08 8.87 3.20
CA CYS A 28 -4.57 8.39 1.91
C CYS A 28 -4.16 6.91 1.95
N ALA A 29 -3.51 6.46 3.03
CA ALA A 29 -3.14 5.05 3.21
C ALA A 29 -4.36 4.11 3.36
N LEU A 30 -5.52 4.63 3.82
CA LEU A 30 -6.77 3.85 3.84
C LEU A 30 -7.37 3.65 2.44
N HIS A 31 -6.99 4.46 1.45
CA HIS A 31 -7.45 4.31 0.07
C HIS A 31 -6.52 3.45 -0.79
N PHE A 32 -5.21 3.46 -0.48
CA PHE A 32 -4.18 2.77 -1.24
C PHE A 32 -3.06 2.27 -0.31
N ALA A 33 -2.97 0.94 -0.15
CA ALA A 33 -1.96 0.30 0.68
C ALA A 33 -1.52 -1.05 0.08
N PRO A 34 -0.60 -1.04 -0.90
CA PRO A 34 -0.18 -2.24 -1.64
C PRO A 34 0.24 -3.41 -0.73
N TYR A 35 0.99 -3.12 0.34
CA TYR A 35 1.48 -4.13 1.27
C TYR A 35 0.47 -4.53 2.35
N GLY A 36 -0.75 -4.00 2.29
CA GLY A 36 -1.64 -3.95 3.44
C GLY A 36 -1.35 -2.72 4.31
N PHE A 37 -2.31 -2.37 5.16
CA PHE A 37 -2.31 -1.09 5.86
C PHE A 37 -1.08 -0.91 6.78
N HIS A 38 -0.79 -1.86 7.66
CA HIS A 38 0.32 -1.75 8.61
C HIS A 38 1.68 -1.68 7.91
N ALA A 39 1.93 -2.60 6.98
CA ALA A 39 3.19 -2.67 6.25
C ALA A 39 3.40 -1.45 5.34
N THR A 40 2.35 -0.95 4.68
CA THR A 40 2.46 0.28 3.87
C THR A 40 2.73 1.49 4.75
N TRP A 41 2.05 1.61 5.89
CA TRP A 41 2.30 2.70 6.82
C TRP A 41 3.73 2.67 7.38
N HIS A 42 4.21 1.50 7.80
CA HIS A 42 5.58 1.32 8.23
C HIS A 42 6.58 1.66 7.12
N HIS A 43 6.33 1.20 5.89
CA HIS A 43 7.14 1.53 4.73
C HIS A 43 7.27 3.04 4.52
N LEU A 44 6.15 3.78 4.53
CA LEU A 44 6.15 5.23 4.36
C LEU A 44 6.94 5.95 5.47
N ILE A 45 6.86 5.46 6.72
CA ILE A 45 7.65 6.01 7.82
C ILE A 45 9.15 5.84 7.55
N VAL A 46 9.56 4.65 7.11
CA VAL A 46 10.98 4.35 6.86
C VAL A 46 11.48 5.06 5.60
N SER A 47 10.77 4.95 4.48
CA SER A 47 11.19 5.48 3.18
C SER A 47 11.26 7.01 3.19
N ALA A 48 10.23 7.67 3.74
CA ALA A 48 10.18 9.11 3.84
C ALA A 48 10.88 9.67 5.08
N ARG A 49 11.41 8.80 5.96
CA ARG A 49 12.08 9.16 7.22
C ARG A 49 11.22 10.05 8.11
N ILE A 50 9.97 9.63 8.35
CA ILE A 50 9.03 10.40 9.18
C ILE A 50 9.53 10.36 10.64
N PRO A 51 9.87 11.52 11.25
CA PRO A 51 10.40 11.58 12.61
C PRO A 51 9.34 11.20 13.65
N GLU A 52 9.77 10.98 14.89
CA GLU A 52 8.85 10.82 16.02
C GLU A 52 8.14 12.13 16.39
N HIS A 53 8.87 13.25 16.28
CA HIS A 53 8.34 14.60 16.41
C HIS A 53 8.28 15.25 15.02
N LEU A 54 7.07 15.52 14.54
CA LEU A 54 6.85 15.98 13.17
C LEU A 54 7.48 17.34 12.86
N ASP A 55 7.74 18.16 13.88
CA ASP A 55 8.36 19.48 13.74
C ASP A 55 9.85 19.37 13.36
N ASP A 56 10.50 18.23 13.62
CA ASP A 56 11.92 18.02 13.28
C ASP A 56 12.11 17.91 11.75
N ASP A 57 11.11 17.37 11.03
CA ASP A 57 11.07 17.35 9.57
C ASP A 57 9.62 17.30 9.04
N PRO A 58 8.95 18.46 8.91
CA PRO A 58 7.60 18.53 8.35
C PRO A 58 7.54 18.15 6.87
N ARG A 59 8.67 18.18 6.14
CA ARG A 59 8.73 17.83 4.71
C ARG A 59 8.68 16.31 4.50
N SER A 60 8.97 15.51 5.53
CA SER A 60 8.82 14.05 5.50
C SER A 60 7.41 13.60 5.11
N LEU A 61 6.38 14.33 5.53
CA LEU A 61 4.99 14.04 5.16
C LEU A 61 4.71 14.26 3.67
N THR A 62 5.33 15.30 3.07
CA THR A 62 5.24 15.56 1.63
C THR A 62 5.92 14.45 0.84
N ARG A 63 7.13 14.04 1.24
CA ARG A 63 7.84 12.91 0.61
C ARG A 63 7.02 11.62 0.67
N ALA A 64 6.41 11.33 1.81
CA ALA A 64 5.57 10.14 1.98
C ALA A 64 4.34 10.15 1.06
N ILE A 65 3.62 11.28 0.95
CA ILE A 65 2.45 11.35 0.07
C ILE A 65 2.84 11.35 -1.41
N ASP A 66 3.97 11.94 -1.77
CA ASP A 66 4.49 11.91 -3.15
C ASP A 66 4.81 10.48 -3.58
N GLU A 67 5.49 9.73 -2.74
CA GLU A 67 5.79 8.32 -3.00
C GLU A 67 4.52 7.48 -3.12
N LEU A 68 3.58 7.64 -2.19
CA LEU A 68 2.30 6.92 -2.20
C LEU A 68 1.46 7.26 -3.43
N GLN A 69 1.41 8.53 -3.82
CA GLN A 69 0.70 8.99 -5.00
C GLN A 69 1.34 8.47 -6.29
N ALA A 70 2.66 8.56 -6.43
CA ALA A 70 3.37 8.04 -7.61
C ALA A 70 3.12 6.54 -7.81
N ALA A 71 3.08 5.77 -6.73
CA ALA A 71 2.72 4.35 -6.79
C ALA A 71 1.25 4.14 -7.19
N ARG A 72 0.34 4.95 -6.66
CA ARG A 72 -1.09 4.90 -6.99
C ARG A 72 -1.36 5.24 -8.46
N GLU A 73 -0.65 6.22 -9.02
CA GLU A 73 -0.77 6.66 -10.41
C GLU A 73 -0.43 5.56 -11.42
N LEU A 74 0.43 4.61 -11.07
CA LEU A 74 0.71 3.44 -11.91
C LEU A 74 -0.51 2.50 -12.05
N VAL A 75 -1.37 2.47 -11.05
CA VAL A 75 -2.50 1.54 -10.95
C VAL A 75 -3.79 2.13 -11.56
N LEU A 76 -3.97 3.46 -11.52
CA LEU A 76 -5.20 4.10 -11.99
C LEU A 76 -5.53 3.81 -13.47
N PRO A 77 -4.57 3.87 -14.42
CA PRO A 77 -4.86 3.55 -15.82
C PRO A 77 -5.31 2.10 -15.99
N LEU A 78 -4.71 1.17 -15.24
CA LEU A 78 -5.07 -0.25 -15.29
C LEU A 78 -6.52 -0.46 -14.82
N ARG A 79 -6.91 0.20 -13.73
CA ARG A 79 -8.28 0.16 -13.21
C ARG A 79 -9.28 0.77 -14.19
N ALA A 80 -8.92 1.90 -14.80
CA ALA A 80 -9.78 2.55 -15.80
C ALA A 80 -9.99 1.65 -17.02
N ALA A 81 -8.94 1.00 -17.50
CA ALA A 81 -9.01 0.04 -18.60
C ALA A 81 -9.90 -1.16 -18.25
N TYR A 82 -9.72 -1.76 -17.07
CA TYR A 82 -10.57 -2.88 -16.62
C TYR A 82 -12.03 -2.46 -16.47
N ALA A 83 -12.30 -1.28 -15.90
CA ALA A 83 -13.66 -0.74 -15.78
C ALA A 83 -14.31 -0.56 -17.16
N GLU A 84 -13.56 -0.05 -18.15
CA GLU A 84 -14.05 0.09 -19.53
C GLU A 84 -14.36 -1.26 -20.18
N THR A 85 -13.47 -2.25 -20.04
CA THR A 85 -13.74 -3.63 -20.48
C THR A 85 -15.01 -4.18 -19.84
N ARG A 86 -15.17 -4.00 -18.52
CA ARG A 86 -16.39 -4.45 -17.81
C ARG A 86 -17.65 -3.70 -18.24
N ARG A 87 -17.56 -2.42 -18.60
CA ARG A 87 -18.70 -1.68 -19.17
C ARG A 87 -19.16 -2.29 -20.49
N ARG A 88 -18.23 -2.59 -21.40
CA ARG A 88 -18.52 -3.23 -22.70
C ARG A 88 -19.09 -4.63 -22.53
N GLU A 89 -18.48 -5.45 -21.66
CA GLU A 89 -18.97 -6.79 -21.37
C GLU A 89 -20.38 -6.77 -20.78
N LYS A 90 -20.66 -5.83 -19.85
CA LYS A 90 -22.01 -5.65 -19.29
C LYS A 90 -23.03 -5.23 -20.36
N ALA A 91 -22.65 -4.35 -21.28
CA ALA A 91 -23.51 -3.92 -22.39
C ALA A 91 -23.82 -5.07 -23.36
N ALA A 92 -22.86 -5.98 -23.57
CA ALA A 92 -23.02 -7.21 -24.34
C ALA A 92 -23.73 -8.35 -23.57
N GLY A 93 -24.28 -8.09 -22.37
CA GLY A 93 -25.02 -9.07 -21.57
C GLY A 93 -24.17 -9.96 -20.65
N HIS A 94 -22.84 -9.81 -20.62
CA HIS A 94 -21.96 -10.59 -19.75
C HIS A 94 -21.85 -10.00 -18.34
N ARG A 95 -22.74 -10.47 -17.44
CA ARG A 95 -22.81 -10.01 -16.04
C ARG A 95 -21.65 -10.50 -15.17
N SER A 96 -21.04 -11.63 -15.50
CA SER A 96 -19.81 -12.13 -14.85
C SER A 96 -18.54 -11.71 -15.61
N PRO A 97 -17.42 -11.40 -14.91
CA PRO A 97 -16.14 -11.16 -15.59
C PRO A 97 -15.68 -12.40 -16.35
N ARG A 98 -15.24 -12.25 -17.60
CA ARG A 98 -14.66 -13.35 -18.41
C ARG A 98 -13.20 -13.63 -18.06
N ARG A 99 -12.51 -12.65 -17.49
CA ARG A 99 -11.12 -12.74 -17.02
C ARG A 99 -11.07 -12.61 -15.50
N PRO A 100 -10.06 -13.19 -14.83
CA PRO A 100 -9.82 -12.95 -13.42
C PRO A 100 -9.76 -11.46 -13.11
N VAL A 101 -10.37 -11.04 -12.00
CA VAL A 101 -10.32 -9.65 -11.55
C VAL A 101 -8.87 -9.33 -11.17
N PRO A 102 -8.25 -8.29 -11.75
CA PRO A 102 -6.90 -7.90 -11.35
C PRO A 102 -6.87 -7.56 -9.85
N PRO A 103 -5.77 -7.88 -9.14
CA PRO A 103 -5.74 -7.78 -7.68
C PRO A 103 -5.85 -6.34 -7.17
N TRP A 104 -5.57 -5.34 -8.03
CA TRP A 104 -5.70 -3.92 -7.73
C TRP A 104 -7.07 -3.31 -8.10
N ASP A 105 -8.01 -4.09 -8.65
CA ASP A 105 -9.33 -3.57 -9.06
C ASP A 105 -10.38 -3.58 -7.94
N THR A 106 -10.17 -4.35 -6.88
CA THR A 106 -11.03 -4.37 -5.68
C THR A 106 -10.78 -3.12 -4.82
N PRO A 107 -11.80 -2.28 -4.52
CA PRO A 107 -11.68 -1.20 -3.55
C PRO A 107 -11.83 -1.70 -2.10
N PRO A 108 -11.14 -1.09 -1.12
CA PRO A 108 -10.00 -0.18 -1.30
C PRO A 108 -8.79 -0.93 -1.90
N MET A 109 -7.89 -0.21 -2.60
CA MET A 109 -6.70 -0.80 -3.27
C MET A 109 -5.65 -1.24 -2.25
N ILE A 110 -5.94 -2.31 -1.53
CA ILE A 110 -5.18 -2.75 -0.37
C ILE A 110 -4.78 -4.21 -0.53
N GLY A 111 -3.51 -4.50 -0.23
CA GLY A 111 -3.04 -5.86 0.01
C GLY A 111 -2.76 -6.70 -1.24
N PHE A 112 -2.74 -6.11 -2.44
CA PHE A 112 -2.34 -6.85 -3.66
C PHE A 112 -0.87 -7.29 -3.67
N ALA A 113 -0.06 -6.82 -2.72
CA ALA A 113 1.28 -7.31 -2.40
C ALA A 113 1.47 -7.44 -0.89
N HIS A 114 0.48 -8.05 -0.21
CA HIS A 114 0.42 -8.11 1.24
C HIS A 114 1.73 -8.57 1.92
N CYS A 115 2.21 -7.81 2.90
CA CYS A 115 3.27 -8.22 3.81
C CYS A 115 2.64 -8.58 5.17
N PRO A 116 2.67 -9.86 5.57
CA PRO A 116 2.06 -10.30 6.84
C PRO A 116 2.82 -9.78 8.06
N ASP A 117 4.14 -9.64 7.93
CA ASP A 117 4.99 -8.95 8.89
C ASP A 117 5.12 -7.47 8.46
N PRO A 118 4.57 -6.51 9.23
CA PRO A 118 4.65 -5.08 8.91
C PRO A 118 6.07 -4.52 8.85
N TRP A 119 7.04 -5.18 9.50
CA TRP A 119 8.44 -4.75 9.54
C TRP A 119 9.28 -5.36 8.43
N ARG A 120 8.72 -6.33 7.70
CA ARG A 120 9.38 -7.01 6.59
C ARG A 120 8.61 -6.79 5.30
N HIS A 121 8.98 -5.70 4.62
CA HIS A 121 8.49 -5.33 3.30
C HIS A 121 9.69 -4.91 2.41
N PRO A 122 9.51 -4.82 1.08
CA PRO A 122 10.53 -4.28 0.19
C PRO A 122 11.02 -2.89 0.65
N ALA A 123 12.33 -2.65 0.57
CA ALA A 123 12.96 -1.40 1.01
C ALA A 123 13.01 -0.36 -0.11
N GLU A 124 12.90 -0.79 -1.37
CA GLU A 124 12.90 0.08 -2.52
C GLU A 124 11.63 0.94 -2.58
N PRO A 125 11.66 2.11 -3.25
CA PRO A 125 10.51 2.98 -3.34
C PRO A 125 9.25 2.28 -3.83
N LEU A 126 8.12 2.56 -3.20
CA LEU A 126 6.82 1.95 -3.49
C LEU A 126 6.47 1.94 -4.99
N PRO A 127 6.70 3.01 -5.77
CA PRO A 127 6.40 3.01 -7.21
C PRO A 127 7.22 1.97 -7.99
N MET A 128 8.47 1.70 -7.59
CA MET A 128 9.30 0.69 -8.26
C MET A 128 8.78 -0.72 -8.01
N VAL A 129 8.36 -1.00 -6.78
CA VAL A 129 7.81 -2.30 -6.42
C VAL A 129 6.45 -2.51 -7.09
N VAL A 130 5.56 -1.51 -7.07
CA VAL A 130 4.26 -1.58 -7.76
C VAL A 130 4.43 -1.79 -9.26
N ARG A 131 5.39 -1.10 -9.90
CA ARG A 131 5.71 -1.33 -11.31
C ARG A 131 6.13 -2.78 -11.58
N ARG A 132 7.03 -3.34 -10.76
CA ARG A 132 7.45 -4.75 -10.89
C ARG A 132 6.28 -5.71 -10.75
N ILE A 133 5.39 -5.48 -9.78
CA ILE A 133 4.19 -6.30 -9.58
C ILE A 133 3.29 -6.28 -10.82
N ILE A 134 3.03 -5.09 -11.38
CA ILE A 134 2.25 -4.94 -12.60
C ILE A 134 2.90 -5.70 -13.76
N THR A 135 4.22 -5.55 -13.94
CA THR A 135 4.97 -6.25 -15.00
C THR A 135 4.94 -7.76 -14.84
N HIS A 136 5.19 -8.29 -13.64
CA HIS A 136 5.17 -9.73 -13.39
C HIS A 136 3.77 -10.33 -13.52
N HIS A 137 2.73 -9.61 -13.07
CA HIS A 137 1.35 -10.01 -13.29
C HIS A 137 1.00 -10.03 -14.78
N ALA A 138 1.39 -9.01 -15.55
CA ALA A 138 1.17 -8.96 -17.00
C ALA A 138 1.92 -10.08 -17.75
N ALA A 139 3.09 -10.49 -17.25
CA ALA A 139 3.85 -11.63 -17.76
C ALA A 139 3.28 -13.00 -17.34
N GLY A 140 2.20 -13.03 -16.57
CA GLY A 140 1.55 -14.28 -16.15
C GLY A 140 2.32 -15.08 -15.10
N TYR A 141 3.13 -14.41 -14.27
CA TYR A 141 3.84 -15.09 -13.18
C TYR A 141 2.83 -15.73 -12.23
N ASP A 142 3.02 -17.01 -11.93
CA ASP A 142 2.27 -17.69 -10.89
C ASP A 142 2.76 -17.23 -9.50
N PRO A 143 1.92 -16.52 -8.72
CA PRO A 143 2.29 -16.06 -7.37
C PRO A 143 2.51 -17.21 -6.36
N ALA A 144 2.10 -18.44 -6.68
CA ALA A 144 2.43 -19.62 -5.90
C ALA A 144 3.89 -20.04 -6.08
N VAL A 145 4.48 -19.77 -7.25
CA VAL A 145 5.84 -20.21 -7.62
C VAL A 145 6.85 -19.07 -7.56
N ARG A 146 6.47 -17.84 -7.95
CA ARG A 146 7.37 -16.68 -7.99
C ARG A 146 6.76 -15.48 -7.28
N CYS A 147 7.56 -14.78 -6.50
CA CYS A 147 7.12 -13.56 -5.82
C CYS A 147 6.90 -12.42 -6.83
N LEU A 148 5.68 -11.88 -6.91
CA LEU A 148 5.35 -10.76 -7.80
C LEU A 148 6.10 -9.45 -7.47
N ALA A 149 6.68 -9.30 -6.28
CA ALA A 149 7.41 -8.08 -5.91
C ALA A 149 8.89 -8.11 -6.29
N CYS A 150 9.54 -9.28 -6.22
CA CYS A 150 11.00 -9.41 -6.41
C CYS A 150 11.42 -10.49 -7.43
N GLY A 151 10.48 -11.28 -7.96
CA GLY A 151 10.75 -12.32 -8.95
C GLY A 151 11.38 -13.62 -8.41
N THR A 152 11.85 -13.63 -7.15
CA THR A 152 12.44 -14.83 -6.54
C THR A 152 11.42 -15.96 -6.44
N GLU A 153 11.90 -17.19 -6.65
CA GLU A 153 11.11 -18.40 -6.45
C GLU A 153 10.68 -18.57 -5.00
N ARG A 154 9.46 -19.05 -4.81
CA ARG A 154 8.86 -19.27 -3.50
C ARG A 154 9.10 -20.71 -3.07
N PRO A 155 9.65 -20.91 -1.86
CA PRO A 155 9.81 -22.25 -1.31
C PRO A 155 8.46 -22.85 -0.86
N SER A 156 7.42 -22.02 -0.69
CA SER A 156 6.06 -22.46 -0.35
C SER A 156 5.02 -21.53 -0.98
N PRO A 157 3.94 -22.07 -1.58
CA PRO A 157 2.84 -21.30 -2.14
C PRO A 157 2.12 -20.37 -1.15
N HIS A 158 2.19 -20.70 0.15
CA HIS A 158 1.45 -20.04 1.22
C HIS A 158 2.34 -19.20 2.15
N GLY A 159 3.66 -19.24 1.96
CA GLY A 159 4.63 -18.53 2.81
C GLY A 159 4.97 -17.13 2.33
N ALA A 160 5.31 -16.24 3.27
CA ALA A 160 5.94 -14.97 2.96
C ALA A 160 7.25 -15.17 2.17
N CYS A 161 7.50 -14.32 1.17
CA CYS A 161 8.75 -14.35 0.41
C CYS A 161 9.95 -14.16 1.35
N ARG A 162 10.94 -15.05 1.27
CA ARG A 162 12.15 -14.97 2.11
C ARG A 162 13.04 -13.77 1.74
N THR A 163 12.95 -13.28 0.51
CA THR A 163 13.74 -12.13 0.06
C THR A 163 13.12 -10.81 0.53
N CYS A 164 11.83 -10.59 0.27
CA CYS A 164 11.21 -9.26 0.42
C CYS A 164 10.01 -9.21 1.37
N GLY A 165 9.60 -10.33 1.96
CA GLY A 165 8.50 -10.39 2.94
C GLY A 165 7.08 -10.43 2.35
N VAL A 166 6.90 -10.18 1.05
CA VAL A 166 5.58 -10.23 0.40
C VAL A 166 5.02 -11.64 0.44
N GLY A 167 3.86 -11.81 1.07
CA GLY A 167 3.10 -13.06 1.15
C GLY A 167 2.12 -13.27 0.00
N PRO A 168 1.55 -14.47 -0.11
CA PRO A 168 0.39 -14.71 -0.96
C PRO A 168 -0.83 -14.02 -0.34
N PHE A 169 -1.83 -13.71 -1.17
CA PHE A 169 -3.09 -13.13 -0.70
C PHE A 169 -3.88 -14.20 0.08
N THR A 170 -3.54 -14.42 1.36
CA THR A 170 -4.22 -15.37 2.24
C THR A 170 -4.91 -14.67 3.41
N PRO A 171 -5.93 -15.28 4.03
CA PRO A 171 -6.61 -14.72 5.20
C PRO A 171 -5.66 -14.54 6.38
N ARG A 172 -6.02 -13.57 7.21
CA ARG A 172 -5.17 -12.84 8.16
C ARG A 172 -4.88 -13.63 9.44
N ARG A 173 -3.62 -13.58 9.90
CA ARG A 173 -3.34 -13.58 11.35
C ARG A 173 -3.19 -12.11 11.75
N ASP A 174 -3.82 -11.65 12.83
CA ASP A 174 -3.57 -10.30 13.36
C ASP A 174 -2.08 -10.23 13.75
N PRO A 175 -1.25 -9.41 13.09
CA PRO A 175 0.17 -9.27 13.42
C PRO A 175 0.39 -8.67 14.82
N PHE A 176 -0.68 -8.14 15.42
CA PHE A 176 -0.69 -7.53 16.75
C PHE A 176 -1.59 -8.30 17.72
N ALA A 177 -1.76 -9.62 17.51
CA ALA A 177 -2.53 -10.44 18.43
C ALA A 177 -1.98 -10.37 19.88
N ASP A 178 -0.68 -10.11 20.03
CA ASP A 178 0.02 -9.91 21.30
C ASP A 178 0.11 -8.43 21.74
N ASP A 179 0.15 -8.22 23.05
CA ASP A 179 0.14 -6.89 23.68
C ASP A 179 1.37 -6.00 23.32
N PRO A 180 2.61 -6.53 23.27
CA PRO A 180 3.78 -5.74 22.84
C PRO A 180 3.67 -5.25 21.39
N GLY A 181 3.08 -6.07 20.51
CA GLY A 181 2.80 -5.71 19.12
C GLY A 181 1.83 -4.53 19.00
N ARG A 182 0.76 -4.50 19.82
CA ARG A 182 -0.20 -3.38 19.84
C ARG A 182 0.44 -2.08 20.32
N GLU A 183 1.25 -2.11 21.38
CA GLU A 183 1.84 -0.87 21.91
C GLU A 183 2.92 -0.29 20.98
N ARG A 184 3.73 -1.16 20.37
CA ARG A 184 4.65 -0.76 19.29
C ARG A 184 3.90 -0.15 18.11
N TRP A 185 2.77 -0.74 17.71
CA TRP A 185 1.92 -0.18 16.65
C TRP A 185 1.31 1.17 17.02
N LYS A 186 0.82 1.37 18.25
CA LYS A 186 0.30 2.68 18.69
C LYS A 186 1.35 3.79 18.55
N ARG A 187 2.61 3.52 18.88
CA ARG A 187 3.72 4.49 18.71
C ARG A 187 3.98 4.82 17.24
N ILE A 188 4.10 3.79 16.39
CA ILE A 188 4.27 3.93 14.93
C ILE A 188 3.07 4.64 14.30
N TRP A 189 1.86 4.35 14.76
CA TRP A 189 0.65 4.96 14.28
C TRP A 189 0.63 6.43 14.68
N ARG A 190 0.76 6.75 15.97
CA ARG A 190 0.55 8.09 16.53
C ARG A 190 1.54 9.13 16.01
N ARG A 191 2.86 8.86 15.99
CA ARG A 191 3.93 9.75 15.45
C ARG A 191 3.67 11.25 15.70
N ALA A 192 3.10 11.56 16.86
CA ALA A 192 2.60 12.88 17.23
C ALA A 192 2.56 12.89 18.76
N PHE A 193 3.74 13.08 19.34
CA PHE A 193 3.85 13.46 20.73
C PHE A 193 4.01 14.98 20.76
N PRO A 194 3.10 15.73 21.40
CA PRO A 194 3.41 17.12 21.73
C PRO A 194 4.70 17.14 22.56
N ARG A 195 5.59 18.11 22.31
CA ARG A 195 6.72 18.33 23.22
C ARG A 195 6.16 18.60 24.62
N CYS A 196 6.73 17.93 25.62
CA CYS A 196 6.46 18.24 27.03
C CYS A 196 6.90 19.66 27.37
#